data_AF-A0A522D9Z1-F1
#
_entry.id   AF-A0A522D9Z1-F1
#
_cell.length_a   1.000
_cell.length_b   1.000
_cell.length_c   1.000
_cell.angle_alpha   90.00
_cell.angle_beta   90.00
_cell.angle_gamma   90.00
#
_symmetry.space_group_name_H-M   'P 1'
#
loop_
_entity.id
_entity.type
_entity.pdbx_description
1 polymer ?
#
loop_
_entity_poly.entity_id
_entity_poly.type
_entity_poly.pdbx_seq_one_letter_code
_entity_poly.pdbx_strand_id
1 'polypeptide(L)'
;MSPKRDVSHIFNKFAGREVPMKEEPFVIRGKTYTQVRLANDDDPTVGELEQEAKKNGLKLRLWWPGVAGTADFRMDRVNAHIEKGKDGKYRIGNRFDLG
;
A
#
# COMPACT_ATOMS: atom_id res chain seq x y z
N MET A 1 2.96 27.49 5.12
CA MET A 1 3.67 26.20 5.17
C MET A 1 2.67 25.11 4.86
N SER A 2 2.86 24.35 3.79
CA SER A 2 2.06 23.14 3.55
C SER A 2 2.27 22.18 4.73
N PRO A 3 1.22 21.52 5.27
CA PRO A 3 1.40 20.48 6.28
C PRO A 3 2.42 19.47 5.77
N LYS A 4 3.36 19.05 6.62
CA LYS A 4 4.29 17.96 6.27
C LYS A 4 3.44 16.73 5.98
N ARG A 5 3.32 16.37 4.70
CA ARG A 5 2.60 15.16 4.26
C ARG A 5 3.37 13.90 4.61
N ASP A 6 4.68 14.01 4.81
CA ASP A 6 5.55 12.89 5.11
C ASP A 6 5.37 12.41 6.56
N VAL A 7 4.92 11.16 6.69
CA VAL A 7 4.76 10.45 7.97
C VAL A 7 5.70 9.24 8.05
N SER A 8 6.72 9.16 7.20
CA SER A 8 7.63 8.02 7.08
C SER A 8 8.37 7.72 8.39
N HIS A 9 8.61 8.71 9.25
CA HIS A 9 9.21 8.51 10.58
C HIS A 9 8.40 7.56 11.49
N ILE A 10 7.08 7.42 11.27
CA ILE A 10 6.20 6.51 12.01
C ILE A 10 6.26 5.09 11.42
N PHE A 11 6.32 4.99 10.08
CA PHE A 11 6.07 3.75 9.36
C PHE A 11 7.31 3.11 8.72
N ASN A 12 8.46 3.78 8.69
CA ASN A 12 9.68 3.25 8.05
C ASN A 12 10.16 1.92 8.60
N LYS A 13 9.78 1.55 9.83
CA LYS A 13 10.03 0.21 10.38
C LYS A 13 9.38 -0.93 9.59
N PHE A 14 8.38 -0.63 8.75
CA PHE A 14 7.73 -1.60 7.88
C PHE A 14 8.37 -1.68 6.49
N ALA A 15 9.19 -0.70 6.10
CA ALA A 15 9.81 -0.66 4.78
C ALA A 15 10.67 -1.90 4.54
N GLY A 16 10.53 -2.50 3.35
CA GLY A 16 11.22 -3.72 2.96
C GLY A 16 10.56 -5.02 3.45
N ARG A 17 9.55 -4.97 4.34
CA ARG A 17 8.80 -6.18 4.72
C ARG A 17 8.05 -6.74 3.53
N GLU A 18 8.17 -8.06 3.34
CA GLU A 18 7.49 -8.77 2.25
C GLU A 18 5.98 -8.81 2.50
N VAL A 19 5.22 -8.57 1.44
CA VAL A 19 3.76 -8.70 1.42
C VAL A 19 3.42 -9.68 0.31
N PRO A 20 2.91 -10.89 0.63
CA PRO A 20 2.48 -11.84 -0.38
C PRO A 20 1.37 -11.26 -1.25
N MET A 21 1.61 -11.18 -2.57
CA MET A 21 0.65 -10.72 -3.57
C MET A 21 0.36 -11.84 -4.57
N LYS A 22 -0.85 -11.81 -5.16
CA LYS A 22 -1.26 -12.66 -6.29
C LYS A 22 -1.41 -11.80 -7.53
N GLU A 23 -0.92 -12.32 -8.64
CA GLU A 23 -1.11 -11.76 -9.98
C GLU A 23 -2.01 -12.72 -10.77
N GLU A 24 -3.17 -12.25 -11.20
CA GLU A 24 -4.16 -13.07 -11.90
C GLU A 24 -4.60 -12.37 -13.20
N PRO A 25 -4.70 -13.09 -14.32
CA PRO A 25 -5.23 -12.52 -15.55
C PRO A 25 -6.73 -12.27 -15.40
N PHE A 26 -7.20 -11.12 -15.88
CA PHE A 26 -8.63 -10.81 -16.00
C PHE A 26 -8.92 -10.20 -17.37
N VAL A 27 -10.13 -10.42 -17.89
CA VAL A 27 -10.52 -9.99 -19.24
C VAL A 27 -11.52 -8.85 -19.16
N ILE A 28 -11.21 -7.71 -19.79
CA ILE A 28 -12.14 -6.62 -20.01
C ILE A 28 -12.27 -6.39 -21.52
N ARG A 29 -13.49 -6.48 -22.05
CA ARG A 29 -13.81 -6.21 -23.46
C ARG A 29 -12.90 -6.99 -24.44
N GLY A 30 -12.64 -8.26 -24.14
CA GLY A 30 -11.80 -9.13 -24.97
C GLY A 30 -10.30 -8.89 -24.87
N LYS A 31 -9.84 -7.99 -23.99
CA LYS A 31 -8.41 -7.77 -23.70
C LYS A 31 -8.05 -8.36 -22.34
N THR A 32 -6.94 -9.08 -22.27
CA THR A 32 -6.40 -9.64 -21.02
C THR A 32 -5.50 -8.62 -20.33
N TYR A 33 -5.72 -8.44 -19.04
CA TYR A 33 -4.95 -7.58 -18.14
C TYR A 33 -4.48 -8.41 -16.95
N THR A 34 -3.44 -7.97 -16.25
CA THR A 34 -3.00 -8.58 -15.00
C THR A 34 -3.54 -7.78 -13.83
N GLN A 35 -4.33 -8.41 -12.97
CA GLN A 35 -4.77 -7.84 -11.70
C GLN A 35 -3.78 -8.27 -10.62
N VAL A 36 -3.33 -7.31 -9.82
CA VAL A 36 -2.55 -7.59 -8.62
C VAL A 36 -3.44 -7.39 -7.40
N ARG A 37 -3.43 -8.34 -6.46
CA ARG A 37 -4.15 -8.27 -5.19
C ARG A 37 -3.35 -8.90 -4.06
N LEU A 38 -3.71 -8.60 -2.81
CA LEU A 38 -3.15 -9.32 -1.66
C LEU A 38 -3.39 -10.83 -1.84
N ALA A 39 -2.39 -11.64 -1.51
CA ALA A 39 -2.56 -13.10 -1.53
C ALA A 39 -3.44 -13.59 -0.37
N ASN A 40 -3.40 -12.86 0.73
CA ASN A 40 -4.16 -13.03 1.96
C ASN A 40 -4.63 -11.65 2.43
N ASP A 41 -5.95 -11.47 2.58
CA ASP A 41 -6.51 -10.19 3.05
C ASP A 41 -6.18 -9.95 4.55
N ASP A 42 -5.94 -11.02 5.31
CA ASP A 42 -5.52 -10.99 6.72
C ASP A 42 -3.99 -11.11 6.86
N ASP A 43 -3.22 -10.54 5.93
CA ASP A 43 -1.76 -10.57 6.00
C ASP A 43 -1.26 -9.86 7.28
N PRO A 44 -0.41 -10.51 8.11
CA PRO A 44 0.01 -9.93 9.38
C PRO A 44 0.83 -8.64 9.20
N THR A 45 1.61 -8.50 8.12
CA THR A 45 2.35 -7.26 7.87
C THR A 45 1.39 -6.10 7.56
N VAL A 46 0.34 -6.35 6.78
CA VAL A 46 -0.72 -5.37 6.53
C VAL A 46 -1.49 -5.05 7.81
N GLY A 47 -1.84 -6.06 8.60
CA GLY A 47 -2.56 -5.89 9.86
C GLY A 47 -1.76 -5.06 10.88
N GLU A 48 -0.46 -5.31 11.02
CA GLU A 48 0.40 -4.49 11.89
C GLU A 48 0.53 -3.03 11.39
N LEU A 49 0.59 -2.84 10.07
CA LEU A 49 0.64 -1.50 9.47
C LEU A 49 -0.66 -0.73 9.71
N GLU A 50 -1.80 -1.40 9.60
CA GLU A 50 -3.12 -0.84 9.90
C GLU A 50 -3.25 -0.47 11.38
N GLN A 51 -2.80 -1.35 12.28
CA GLN A 51 -2.77 -1.07 13.71
C GLN A 51 -1.91 0.13 14.06
N GLU A 52 -0.73 0.28 13.43
CA GLU A 52 0.12 1.45 13.63
C GLU A 52 -0.56 2.72 13.12
N ALA A 53 -1.23 2.67 11.96
CA ALA A 53 -1.99 3.81 11.46
C ALA A 53 -3.09 4.22 12.45
N LYS A 54 -3.88 3.25 12.93
CA LYS A 54 -4.96 3.46 13.90
C LYS A 54 -4.43 4.07 15.22
N LYS A 55 -3.30 3.58 15.72
CA LYS A 55 -2.66 4.09 16.94
C LYS A 55 -2.28 5.57 16.82
N ASN A 56 -1.95 6.02 15.61
CA ASN A 56 -1.60 7.41 15.32
C ASN A 56 -2.80 8.24 14.83
N GLY A 57 -4.04 7.73 14.95
CA GLY A 57 -5.25 8.43 14.52
C GLY A 57 -5.43 8.52 13.01
N LEU A 58 -4.74 7.66 12.26
CA LEU A 58 -4.75 7.64 10.80
C LEU A 58 -5.49 6.39 10.28
N LYS A 59 -6.00 6.49 9.06
CA LYS A 59 -6.51 5.37 8.26
C LYS A 59 -5.45 4.93 7.27
N LEU A 60 -5.30 3.64 7.07
CA LEU A 60 -4.38 3.10 6.08
C LEU A 60 -5.06 3.06 4.70
N ARG A 61 -4.34 3.48 3.66
CA ARG A 61 -4.62 3.16 2.26
C ARG A 61 -3.37 2.53 1.65
N LEU A 62 -3.55 1.35 1.07
CA LEU A 62 -2.49 0.66 0.36
C LEU A 62 -2.54 0.98 -1.12
N TRP A 63 -1.37 1.24 -1.70
CA TRP A 63 -1.17 1.39 -3.14
C TRP A 63 -0.24 0.30 -3.63
N TRP A 64 -0.51 -0.29 -4.79
CA TRP A 64 0.37 -1.26 -5.44
C TRP A 64 0.26 -1.16 -6.96
N PRO A 65 1.19 -1.76 -7.72
CA PRO A 65 1.15 -1.73 -9.19
C PRO A 65 -0.20 -2.21 -9.73
N GLY A 66 -0.83 -1.37 -10.55
CA GLY A 66 -2.12 -1.68 -11.19
C GLY A 66 -3.36 -1.44 -10.32
N VAL A 67 -3.23 -1.02 -9.05
CA VAL A 67 -4.39 -0.60 -8.26
C VAL A 67 -4.86 0.79 -8.69
N ALA A 68 -6.16 0.96 -8.81
CA ALA A 68 -6.79 2.25 -9.07
C ALA A 68 -7.42 2.79 -7.79
N GLY A 69 -7.27 4.08 -7.54
CA GLY A 69 -7.87 4.76 -6.40
C GLY A 69 -8.18 6.21 -6.73
N THR A 70 -9.05 6.82 -5.94
CA THR A 70 -9.39 8.24 -6.04
C THR A 70 -8.22 9.10 -5.58
N ALA A 71 -7.94 10.19 -6.30
CA ALA A 71 -6.93 11.19 -5.92
C ALA A 71 -7.51 12.25 -4.94
N ASP A 72 -8.35 11.82 -4.00
CA ASP A 72 -8.85 12.68 -2.92
C ASP A 72 -7.76 12.90 -1.87
N PHE A 73 -7.66 14.11 -1.32
CA PHE A 73 -6.74 14.40 -0.22
C PHE A 73 -7.46 14.33 1.13
N ARG A 74 -6.91 13.55 2.05
CA ARG A 74 -7.41 13.32 3.40
C ARG A 74 -6.27 13.41 4.40
N MET A 75 -6.39 14.36 5.34
CA MET A 75 -5.40 14.52 6.42
C MET A 75 -5.43 13.37 7.45
N ASP A 76 -6.51 12.59 7.47
CA ASP A 76 -6.70 11.43 8.34
C ASP A 76 -6.29 10.10 7.68
N ARG A 77 -5.60 10.12 6.53
CA ARG A 77 -5.25 8.93 5.77
C ARG A 77 -3.78 8.92 5.39
N VAL A 78 -3.10 7.81 5.66
CA VAL A 78 -1.75 7.53 5.17
C VAL A 78 -1.82 6.61 3.96
N ASN A 79 -1.16 7.01 2.88
CA ASN A 79 -0.88 6.18 1.72
C ASN A 79 0.44 5.44 1.97
N ALA A 80 0.37 4.11 2.02
CA ALA A 80 1.53 3.24 2.01
C ALA A 80 1.62 2.52 0.67
N HIS A 81 2.81 2.56 0.07
CA HIS A 81 3.05 1.96 -1.24
C HIS A 81 3.66 0.57 -1.07
N ILE A 82 3.14 -0.41 -1.79
CA ILE A 82 3.71 -1.75 -1.97
C ILE A 82 4.37 -1.77 -3.34
N GLU A 83 5.63 -2.17 -3.39
CA GLU A 83 6.45 -2.14 -4.59
C GLU A 83 6.91 -3.55 -4.95
N LYS A 84 7.00 -3.85 -6.24
CA LYS A 84 7.58 -5.10 -6.74
C LYS A 84 9.09 -4.92 -6.87
N GLY A 85 9.85 -5.68 -6.09
CA GLY A 85 11.30 -5.75 -6.18
C GLY A 85 11.77 -6.43 -7.47
N LYS A 86 13.07 -6.28 -7.77
CA LYS A 86 13.72 -6.94 -8.94
C LYS A 86 13.70 -8.46 -8.86
N ASP A 87 13.58 -9.01 -7.65
CA ASP A 87 13.43 -10.43 -7.37
C ASP A 87 11.99 -10.93 -7.55
N GLY A 88 11.08 -10.07 -8.03
CA GLY A 88 9.68 -10.40 -8.27
C GLY A 88 8.80 -10.39 -7.02
N LYS A 89 9.37 -10.17 -5.83
CA LYS A 89 8.63 -10.13 -4.57
C LYS A 89 8.08 -8.74 -4.28
N TYR A 90 6.92 -8.68 -3.66
CA TYR A 90 6.28 -7.44 -3.24
C TYR A 90 6.66 -7.08 -1.81
N ARG A 91 6.94 -5.80 -1.57
CA ARG A 91 7.35 -5.27 -0.26
C ARG A 91 6.71 -3.94 0.03
N ILE A 92 6.53 -3.62 1.30
CA ILE A 92 6.21 -2.24 1.70
C ILE A 92 7.38 -1.34 1.28
N GLY A 93 7.08 -0.30 0.52
CA GLY A 93 8.02 0.73 0.10
C GLY A 93 8.42 1.64 1.26
N ASN A 94 9.33 2.57 0.99
CA ASN A 94 9.82 3.54 1.97
C ASN A 94 9.07 4.89 1.93
N ARG A 95 7.95 4.94 1.21
CA ARG A 95 7.16 6.15 1.00
C ARG A 95 5.84 6.05 1.75
N PHE A 96 5.67 6.97 2.71
CA PHE A 96 4.43 7.15 3.46
C PHE A 96 4.02 8.61 3.48
N ASP A 97 2.91 8.91 2.81
CA ASP A 97 2.40 10.28 2.73
C ASP A 97 0.93 10.38 3.13
N LEU A 98 0.57 11.51 3.75
CA LEU A 98 -0.82 11.85 4.00
C LEU A 98 -1.51 12.21 2.70
N GLY A 99 -2.66 11.59 2.47
CA GLY A 99 -3.45 11.79 1.26
C GLY A 99 -4.66 10.89 1.22
#